data_AF-A0A810NS73-F1
#
_entry.id   AF-A0A810NS73-F1
#
_cell.length_a   1.000
_cell.length_b   1.000
_cell.length_c   1.000
_cell.angle_alpha   90.00
_cell.angle_beta   90.00
_cell.angle_gamma   90.00
#
_symmetry.space_group_name_H-M   'P 1'
#
loop_
_entity.id
_entity.type
_entity.pdbx_description
1 polymer ?
#
loop_
_entity_poly.entity_id
_entity_poly.type
_entity_poly.pdbx_seq_one_letter_code
_entity_poly.pdbx_strand_id
1 'polypeptide(L)'
;MIMAVPADLDLSPLLLGVGLLVFGLYLNRNAIRERRLTRRLRRITRRADRLFAREDAVAATRLRQDTSRLRRRTADAVLPALAEALLWHADEHDTAGRMRAALAYAEEAAATADRYAERDPGGAVRPNLSLGRVLAVLNDDRAAVPRLRQAYAYARLDTDRAPAADLQRVLVAANLSLVLRRVGAVDEAVQVARWAVTVDRGLDHRDLPAYTGAGTAYAHLALALALTDAGQDGRAAAEEARQVWQTLTEGGAFTEDETDGPAYARYALAYALRPSDPAAAAAHARAAEIAFARLHARVPARYARRLAEAQELVRSLSALAGTPPRSPW
;
A
#
# COMPACT_ATOMS: atom_id res chain seq x y z
N MET A 1 43.03 9.64 -27.88
CA MET A 1 41.90 10.53 -28.24
C MET A 1 40.61 9.80 -27.84
N ILE A 2 40.34 9.56 -26.56
CA ILE A 2 39.59 10.41 -25.61
C ILE A 2 38.49 11.25 -26.29
N MET A 3 37.26 10.73 -26.24
CA MET A 3 35.99 11.47 -26.15
C MET A 3 35.05 10.55 -25.35
N ALA A 4 34.99 10.70 -24.02
CA ALA A 4 34.03 11.56 -23.32
C ALA A 4 32.57 11.17 -23.61
N VAL A 5 32.07 10.20 -22.84
CA VAL A 5 30.64 9.92 -22.67
C VAL A 5 30.08 10.98 -21.71
N PRO A 6 29.01 11.71 -22.07
CA PRO A 6 28.39 12.64 -21.14
C PRO A 6 27.70 11.86 -20.00
N ALA A 7 28.10 12.19 -18.77
CA ALA A 7 27.29 12.04 -17.57
C ALA A 7 25.97 12.81 -17.75
N ASP A 8 24.89 12.34 -17.10
CA ASP A 8 23.55 12.93 -16.99
C ASP A 8 22.39 12.10 -17.60
N LEU A 9 22.48 10.76 -17.54
CA LEU A 9 21.28 9.91 -17.49
C LEU A 9 21.00 9.53 -16.04
N ASP A 10 20.40 10.48 -15.31
CA ASP A 10 19.78 10.22 -14.02
C ASP A 10 18.52 9.35 -14.24
N LEU A 11 18.72 8.02 -14.19
CA LEU A 11 17.68 6.99 -14.29
C LEU A 11 16.89 6.81 -12.97
N SER A 12 16.87 7.83 -12.11
CA SER A 12 16.14 7.83 -10.84
C SER A 12 14.59 7.79 -10.90
N PRO A 13 13.85 7.84 -12.04
CA PRO A 13 12.39 7.71 -11.97
C PRO A 13 11.86 6.27 -12.08
N LEU A 14 12.71 5.24 -12.10
CA LEU A 14 12.27 3.85 -12.32
C LEU A 14 11.96 3.03 -11.06
N LEU A 15 12.09 3.59 -9.85
CA LEU A 15 12.34 2.75 -8.67
C LEU A 15 11.37 2.84 -7.49
N LEU A 16 10.24 3.55 -7.55
CA LEU A 16 9.29 3.56 -6.41
C LEU A 16 7.81 3.59 -6.82
N GLY A 17 7.35 2.50 -7.44
CA GLY A 17 5.93 2.29 -7.75
C GLY A 17 5.61 1.18 -8.76
N VAL A 18 6.38 0.08 -8.79
CA VAL A 18 6.34 -0.97 -9.83
C VAL A 18 5.01 -1.77 -9.88
N GLY A 19 4.01 -1.44 -9.06
CA GLY A 19 2.65 -1.99 -9.19
C GLY A 19 1.73 -1.31 -10.23
N LEU A 20 2.13 -0.19 -10.86
CA LEU A 20 1.17 0.70 -11.53
C LEU A 20 1.37 0.95 -13.04
N LEU A 21 2.44 0.43 -13.67
CA LEU A 21 2.71 0.70 -15.10
C LEU A 21 2.09 -0.32 -16.07
N VAL A 22 1.69 -1.49 -15.61
CA VAL A 22 1.20 -2.57 -16.51
C VAL A 22 -0.32 -2.54 -16.71
N PHE A 23 -1.10 -1.90 -15.84
CA PHE A 23 -2.57 -1.97 -15.91
C PHE A 23 -3.22 -0.87 -16.75
N GLY A 24 -2.54 0.27 -16.95
CA GLY A 24 -3.08 1.43 -17.67
C GLY A 24 -3.11 1.32 -19.20
N LEU A 25 -2.52 0.27 -19.79
CA LEU A 25 -2.33 0.16 -21.25
C LEU A 25 -3.33 -0.77 -21.96
N TYR A 26 -4.26 -1.43 -21.26
CA TYR A 26 -5.12 -2.46 -21.89
C TYR A 26 -6.53 -2.00 -22.31
N LEU A 27 -6.98 -0.79 -21.95
CA LEU A 27 -8.35 -0.35 -22.23
C LEU A 27 -8.41 0.80 -23.23
N ASN A 28 -8.27 0.48 -24.52
CA ASN A 28 -8.38 1.41 -25.64
C ASN A 28 -9.61 1.07 -26.51
N ARG A 29 -10.73 1.80 -26.34
CA ARG A 29 -11.87 1.76 -27.29
C ARG A 29 -12.66 3.07 -27.48
N ASN A 30 -12.17 4.27 -27.09
CA ASN A 30 -12.94 5.52 -27.27
C ASN A 30 -12.13 6.76 -27.74
N ALA A 31 -11.21 6.54 -28.69
CA ALA A 31 -10.17 7.49 -29.12
C ALA A 31 -10.61 8.88 -29.67
N ILE A 32 -11.88 9.13 -30.00
CA ILE A 32 -12.34 10.43 -30.55
C ILE A 32 -13.04 11.30 -29.50
N ARG A 33 -13.82 10.72 -28.58
CA ARG A 33 -14.39 11.44 -27.41
C ARG A 33 -13.32 11.76 -26.35
N GLU A 34 -12.31 10.91 -26.24
CA GLU A 34 -11.15 11.09 -25.35
C GLU A 34 -10.42 12.40 -25.59
N ARG A 35 -10.17 12.84 -26.82
CA ARG A 35 -9.28 14.01 -27.06
C ARG A 35 -9.75 15.31 -26.40
N ARG A 36 -11.06 15.56 -26.33
CA ARG A 36 -11.62 16.74 -25.64
C ARG A 36 -11.62 16.55 -24.12
N LEU A 37 -11.90 15.34 -23.66
CA LEU A 37 -11.88 14.96 -22.25
C LEU A 37 -10.45 15.01 -21.68
N THR A 38 -9.50 14.41 -22.38
CA THR A 38 -8.05 14.42 -22.10
C THR A 38 -7.49 15.82 -22.05
N ARG A 39 -7.91 16.74 -22.94
CA ARG A 39 -7.48 18.16 -22.85
C ARG A 39 -8.05 18.86 -21.62
N ARG A 40 -9.28 18.53 -21.20
CA ARG A 40 -9.93 19.12 -20.02
C ARG A 40 -9.35 18.55 -18.73
N LEU A 41 -9.15 17.23 -18.66
CA LEU A 41 -8.45 16.53 -17.57
C LEU A 41 -7.02 17.04 -17.43
N ARG A 42 -6.24 17.12 -18.53
CA ARG A 42 -4.88 17.70 -18.51
C ARG A 42 -4.81 19.14 -18.00
N ARG A 43 -5.83 19.97 -18.25
CA ARG A 43 -5.87 21.34 -17.72
C ARG A 43 -6.16 21.36 -16.22
N ILE A 44 -6.97 20.43 -15.74
CA ILE A 44 -7.36 20.33 -14.34
C ILE A 44 -6.21 19.72 -13.54
N THR A 45 -5.60 18.64 -13.99
CA THR A 45 -4.40 18.04 -13.38
C THR A 45 -3.27 19.06 -13.32
N ARG A 46 -2.90 19.70 -14.44
CA ARG A 46 -1.88 20.76 -14.43
C ARG A 46 -2.20 21.95 -13.54
N ARG A 47 -3.48 22.27 -13.33
CA ARG A 47 -3.90 23.36 -12.43
C ARG A 47 -3.84 22.91 -10.98
N ALA A 48 -4.20 21.66 -10.71
CA ALA A 48 -4.07 21.03 -9.40
C ALA A 48 -2.57 20.91 -9.05
N ASP A 49 -1.71 20.43 -9.93
CA ASP A 49 -0.24 20.37 -9.75
C ASP A 49 0.36 21.73 -9.34
N ARG A 50 -0.06 22.82 -10.01
CA ARG A 50 0.36 24.19 -9.67
C ARG A 50 -0.13 24.67 -8.31
N LEU A 51 -1.29 24.19 -7.86
CA LEU A 51 -1.86 24.52 -6.56
C LEU A 51 -1.22 23.67 -5.45
N PHE A 52 -0.87 22.42 -5.73
CA PHE A 52 -0.22 21.51 -4.78
C PHE A 52 1.28 21.77 -4.59
N ALA A 53 1.95 22.36 -5.58
CA ALA A 53 3.31 22.88 -5.42
C ALA A 53 3.44 23.92 -4.29
N ARG A 54 2.32 24.39 -3.71
CA ARG A 54 2.29 25.35 -2.60
C ARG A 54 1.88 24.73 -1.26
N GLU A 55 1.59 23.43 -1.19
CA GLU A 55 1.18 22.70 0.03
C GLU A 55 0.05 23.37 0.88
N ASP A 56 -0.78 24.21 0.25
CA ASP A 56 -1.74 25.05 0.95
C ASP A 56 -3.09 24.33 1.19
N ALA A 57 -3.66 24.45 2.39
CA ALA A 57 -5.03 23.99 2.70
C ALA A 57 -6.10 24.62 1.77
N VAL A 58 -5.81 25.82 1.25
CA VAL A 58 -6.62 26.53 0.24
C VAL A 58 -6.59 25.80 -1.11
N ALA A 59 -5.46 25.18 -1.48
CA ALA A 59 -5.33 24.38 -2.69
C ALA A 59 -6.20 23.12 -2.63
N ALA A 60 -6.19 22.41 -1.50
CA ALA A 60 -7.06 21.25 -1.28
C ALA A 60 -8.54 21.63 -1.40
N THR A 61 -8.96 22.70 -0.73
CA THR A 61 -10.35 23.20 -0.81
C THR A 61 -10.75 23.55 -2.24
N ARG A 62 -9.88 24.20 -3.00
CA ARG A 62 -10.12 24.54 -4.41
C ARG A 62 -10.20 23.30 -5.29
N LEU A 63 -9.34 22.30 -5.09
CA LEU A 63 -9.43 21.01 -5.77
C LEU A 63 -10.82 20.41 -5.53
N ARG A 64 -11.24 20.28 -4.27
CA ARG A 64 -12.55 19.70 -3.91
C ARG A 64 -13.71 20.42 -4.57
N GLN A 65 -13.65 21.76 -4.63
CA GLN A 65 -14.67 22.56 -5.29
C GLN A 65 -14.70 22.35 -6.81
N ASP A 66 -13.53 22.34 -7.45
CA ASP A 66 -13.41 22.19 -8.90
C ASP A 66 -13.78 20.78 -9.37
N THR A 67 -13.32 19.73 -8.67
CA THR A 67 -13.73 18.34 -8.90
C THR A 67 -15.21 18.17 -8.65
N SER A 68 -15.78 18.76 -7.59
CA SER A 68 -17.22 18.74 -7.33
C SER A 68 -18.04 19.41 -8.43
N ARG A 69 -17.60 20.56 -8.92
CA ARG A 69 -18.23 21.25 -10.07
C ARG A 69 -18.16 20.39 -11.33
N LEU A 70 -17.03 19.72 -11.55
CA LEU A 70 -16.86 18.81 -12.68
C LEU A 70 -17.77 17.60 -12.56
N ARG A 71 -17.76 16.91 -11.42
CA ARG A 71 -18.63 15.77 -11.09
C ARG A 71 -20.11 16.07 -11.33
N ARG A 72 -20.58 17.28 -10.99
CA ARG A 72 -21.98 17.69 -11.23
C ARG A 72 -22.32 17.91 -12.70
N ARG A 73 -21.33 18.27 -13.53
CA ARG A 73 -21.50 18.63 -14.95
C ARG A 73 -21.11 17.53 -15.91
N THR A 74 -20.66 16.40 -15.40
CA THR A 74 -20.06 15.32 -16.18
C THR A 74 -20.99 14.12 -16.17
N ALA A 75 -21.16 13.48 -17.33
CA ALA A 75 -21.92 12.24 -17.43
C ALA A 75 -21.22 11.11 -16.65
N ASP A 76 -22.00 10.21 -16.05
CA ASP A 76 -21.48 9.12 -15.20
C ASP A 76 -20.38 8.29 -15.89
N ALA A 77 -20.46 8.13 -17.22
CA ALA A 77 -19.50 7.41 -18.04
C ALA A 77 -18.05 7.95 -18.00
N VAL A 78 -17.83 9.17 -17.50
CA VAL A 78 -16.50 9.81 -17.42
C VAL A 78 -15.93 9.79 -16.00
N LEU A 79 -16.74 9.46 -14.99
CA LEU A 79 -16.32 9.43 -13.59
C LEU A 79 -15.17 8.42 -13.34
N PRO A 80 -15.14 7.22 -13.95
CA PRO A 80 -14.01 6.29 -13.78
C PRO A 80 -12.68 6.89 -14.23
N ALA A 81 -12.64 7.53 -15.40
CA ALA A 81 -11.43 8.16 -15.91
C ALA A 81 -10.95 9.35 -15.05
N LEU A 82 -11.88 10.07 -14.42
CA LEU A 82 -11.54 11.11 -13.46
C LEU A 82 -10.96 10.53 -12.16
N ALA A 83 -11.56 9.46 -11.64
CA ALA A 83 -11.07 8.78 -10.43
C ALA A 83 -9.64 8.24 -10.65
N GLU A 84 -9.37 7.63 -11.80
CA GLU A 84 -8.03 7.15 -12.18
C GLU A 84 -7.00 8.27 -12.28
N ALA A 85 -7.37 9.42 -12.88
CA ALA A 85 -6.47 10.57 -12.94
C ALA A 85 -6.14 11.10 -11.53
N LEU A 86 -7.13 11.17 -10.64
CA LEU A 86 -6.93 11.60 -9.25
C LEU A 86 -6.07 10.60 -8.47
N LEU A 87 -6.25 9.29 -8.70
CA LEU A 87 -5.44 8.23 -8.12
C LEU A 87 -3.97 8.36 -8.49
N TRP A 88 -3.67 8.60 -9.77
CA TRP A 88 -2.29 8.78 -10.23
C TRP A 88 -1.57 9.88 -9.44
N HIS A 89 -2.24 11.01 -9.21
CA HIS A 89 -1.70 12.09 -8.40
C HIS A 89 -1.61 11.72 -6.92
N ALA A 90 -2.60 11.02 -6.36
CA ALA A 90 -2.55 10.55 -4.98
C ALA A 90 -1.29 9.70 -4.75
N ASP A 91 -1.02 8.75 -5.64
CA ASP A 91 0.13 7.85 -5.56
C ASP A 91 1.47 8.59 -5.75
N GLU A 92 1.55 9.53 -6.71
CA GLU A 92 2.75 10.37 -6.90
C GLU A 92 3.09 11.17 -5.64
N HIS A 93 2.07 11.79 -5.02
CA HIS A 93 2.24 12.57 -3.81
C HIS A 93 2.53 11.70 -2.58
N ASP A 94 1.96 10.49 -2.50
CA ASP A 94 2.22 9.51 -1.44
C ASP A 94 3.69 9.07 -1.47
N THR A 95 4.18 8.64 -2.64
CA THR A 95 5.59 8.23 -2.83
C THR A 95 6.55 9.36 -2.48
N ALA A 96 6.21 10.60 -2.85
CA ALA A 96 7.06 11.75 -2.57
C ALA A 96 6.96 12.30 -1.14
N GLY A 97 6.21 11.65 -0.23
CA GLY A 97 6.08 12.11 1.15
C GLY A 97 5.11 13.27 1.37
N ARG A 98 4.44 13.78 0.33
CA ARG A 98 3.54 14.94 0.37
C ARG A 98 2.13 14.55 0.83
N MET A 99 2.04 14.07 2.08
CA MET A 99 0.84 13.40 2.61
C MET A 99 -0.45 14.23 2.56
N ARG A 100 -0.37 15.55 2.77
CA ARG A 100 -1.57 16.42 2.67
C ARG A 100 -2.15 16.44 1.26
N ALA A 101 -1.28 16.46 0.24
CA ALA A 101 -1.69 16.43 -1.15
C ALA A 101 -2.21 15.05 -1.53
N ALA A 102 -1.51 13.99 -1.14
CA ALA A 102 -1.94 12.61 -1.35
C ALA A 102 -3.35 12.37 -0.78
N LEU A 103 -3.60 12.85 0.44
CA LEU A 103 -4.91 12.74 1.10
C LEU A 103 -6.00 13.47 0.31
N ALA A 104 -5.77 14.72 -0.09
CA ALA A 104 -6.77 15.49 -0.82
C ALA A 104 -7.16 14.85 -2.17
N TYR A 105 -6.17 14.29 -2.89
CA TYR A 105 -6.44 13.56 -4.13
C TYR A 105 -7.15 12.24 -3.90
N ALA A 106 -6.74 11.46 -2.89
CA ALA A 106 -7.37 10.19 -2.57
C ALA A 106 -8.82 10.36 -2.09
N GLU A 107 -9.12 11.40 -1.31
CA GLU A 107 -10.47 11.78 -0.91
C GLU A 107 -11.37 12.05 -2.12
N GLU A 108 -10.86 12.85 -3.07
CA GLU A 108 -11.61 13.20 -4.27
C GLU A 108 -11.77 12.01 -5.22
N ALA A 109 -10.76 11.13 -5.31
CA ALA A 109 -10.85 9.89 -6.06
C ALA A 109 -11.94 8.98 -5.49
N ALA A 110 -11.91 8.70 -4.18
CA ALA A 110 -12.89 7.85 -3.51
C ALA A 110 -14.31 8.42 -3.63
N ALA A 111 -14.50 9.72 -3.36
CA ALA A 111 -15.80 10.37 -3.51
C ALA A 111 -16.30 10.41 -4.96
N THR A 112 -15.41 10.38 -5.95
CA THR A 112 -15.77 10.21 -7.36
C THR A 112 -16.20 8.77 -7.64
N ALA A 113 -15.47 7.81 -7.10
CA ALA A 113 -15.71 6.37 -7.24
C ALA A 113 -17.05 5.91 -6.67
N ASP A 114 -17.38 6.42 -5.49
CA ASP A 114 -18.62 6.08 -4.78
C ASP A 114 -19.89 6.40 -5.62
N ARG A 115 -19.81 7.30 -6.60
CA ARG A 115 -20.94 7.64 -7.49
C ARG A 115 -21.21 6.63 -8.61
N TYR A 116 -20.24 5.80 -8.94
CA TYR A 116 -20.39 4.76 -9.98
C TYR A 116 -20.23 3.35 -9.44
N ALA A 117 -19.88 3.18 -8.16
CA ALA A 117 -19.59 1.88 -7.54
C ALA A 117 -20.74 0.87 -7.63
N GLU A 118 -22.01 1.32 -7.64
CA GLU A 118 -23.16 0.40 -7.81
C GLU A 118 -23.16 -0.30 -9.18
N ARG A 119 -22.65 0.39 -10.21
CA ARG A 119 -22.60 -0.12 -11.59
C ARG A 119 -21.26 -0.78 -11.91
N ASP A 120 -20.20 -0.34 -11.26
CA ASP A 120 -18.84 -0.86 -11.41
C ASP A 120 -18.13 -0.88 -10.06
N PRO A 121 -18.38 -1.92 -9.23
CA PRO A 121 -17.71 -2.09 -7.95
C PRO A 121 -16.19 -2.23 -8.13
N GLY A 122 -15.74 -2.99 -9.13
CA GLY A 122 -14.32 -3.25 -9.40
C GLY A 122 -13.52 -1.96 -9.61
N GLY A 123 -14.05 -1.04 -10.42
CA GLY A 123 -13.46 0.28 -10.63
C GLY A 123 -13.48 1.22 -9.42
N ALA A 124 -14.23 0.89 -8.36
CA ALA A 124 -14.32 1.68 -7.13
C ALA A 124 -13.40 1.19 -5.99
N VAL A 125 -12.78 0.02 -6.16
CA VAL A 125 -11.89 -0.58 -5.17
C VAL A 125 -10.62 0.25 -4.97
N ARG A 126 -9.87 0.56 -6.04
CA ARG A 126 -8.57 1.27 -5.94
C ARG A 126 -8.69 2.66 -5.31
N PRO A 127 -9.68 3.50 -5.67
CA PRO A 127 -9.87 4.81 -5.02
C PRO A 127 -10.05 4.71 -3.51
N ASN A 128 -10.87 3.76 -3.05
CA ASN A 128 -11.12 3.56 -1.62
C ASN A 128 -9.93 2.93 -0.89
N LEU A 129 -9.21 2.01 -1.53
CA LEU A 129 -7.96 1.46 -1.01
C LEU A 129 -6.89 2.55 -0.83
N SER A 130 -6.70 3.41 -1.83
CA SER A 130 -5.71 4.51 -1.78
C SER A 130 -6.01 5.46 -0.63
N LEU A 131 -7.26 5.91 -0.49
CA LEU A 131 -7.67 6.75 0.64
C LEU A 131 -7.43 6.07 2.00
N GLY A 132 -7.83 4.81 2.13
CA GLY A 132 -7.59 4.03 3.34
C GLY A 132 -6.11 3.92 3.71
N ARG A 133 -5.23 3.69 2.72
CA ARG A 133 -3.78 3.63 2.92
C ARG A 133 -3.18 4.96 3.34
N VAL A 134 -3.56 6.06 2.69
CA VAL A 134 -3.06 7.40 3.06
C VAL A 134 -3.48 7.78 4.48
N LEU A 135 -4.73 7.51 4.86
CA LEU A 135 -5.21 7.73 6.24
C LEU A 135 -4.42 6.89 7.26
N ALA A 136 -4.16 5.62 6.94
CA ALA A 136 -3.36 4.72 7.77
C ALA A 136 -1.91 5.19 7.93
N VAL A 137 -1.28 5.73 6.87
CA VAL A 137 0.06 6.34 6.92
C VAL A 137 0.06 7.59 7.81
N LEU A 138 -1.00 8.41 7.72
CA LEU A 138 -1.22 9.57 8.57
C LEU A 138 -1.62 9.22 10.02
N ASN A 139 -1.59 7.93 10.37
CA ASN A 139 -1.92 7.41 11.68
C ASN A 139 -3.40 7.59 12.10
N ASP A 140 -4.29 7.87 11.15
CA ASP A 140 -5.74 7.95 11.36
C ASP A 140 -6.40 6.61 11.02
N ASP A 141 -6.09 5.60 11.83
CA ASP A 141 -6.62 4.25 11.61
C ASP A 141 -8.15 4.20 11.75
N ARG A 142 -8.73 5.09 12.58
CA ARG A 142 -10.19 5.21 12.75
C ARG A 142 -10.88 5.65 11.46
N ALA A 143 -10.31 6.62 10.74
CA ALA A 143 -10.82 7.04 9.43
C ALA A 143 -10.44 6.06 8.31
N ALA A 144 -9.31 5.36 8.43
CA ALA A 144 -8.86 4.39 7.42
C ALA A 144 -9.77 3.16 7.33
N VAL A 145 -10.18 2.59 8.48
CA VAL A 145 -11.00 1.36 8.54
C VAL A 145 -12.26 1.42 7.66
N PRO A 146 -13.16 2.42 7.76
CA PRO A 146 -14.37 2.43 6.94
C PRO A 146 -14.06 2.46 5.43
N ARG A 147 -12.98 3.14 5.00
CA ARG A 147 -12.57 3.19 3.60
C ARG A 147 -11.99 1.87 3.11
N LEU A 148 -11.18 1.21 3.93
CA LEU A 148 -10.65 -0.11 3.61
C LEU A 148 -11.75 -1.19 3.61
N ARG A 149 -12.73 -1.11 4.53
CA ARG A 149 -13.91 -1.98 4.50
C ARG A 149 -14.77 -1.77 3.26
N GLN A 150 -14.93 -0.53 2.83
CA GLN A 150 -15.66 -0.21 1.60
C GLN A 150 -14.93 -0.77 0.37
N ALA A 151 -13.61 -0.57 0.26
CA ALA A 151 -12.80 -1.18 -0.79
C ALA A 151 -12.91 -2.73 -0.78
N TYR A 152 -12.88 -3.33 0.41
CA TYR A 152 -13.03 -4.78 0.60
C TYR A 152 -14.41 -5.28 0.15
N ALA A 153 -15.48 -4.55 0.51
CA ALA A 153 -16.83 -4.87 0.07
C ALA A 153 -16.96 -4.81 -1.46
N TYR A 154 -16.44 -3.75 -2.10
CA TYR A 154 -16.42 -3.65 -3.55
C TYR A 154 -15.60 -4.77 -4.20
N ALA A 155 -14.45 -5.12 -3.65
CA ALA A 155 -13.60 -6.21 -4.18
C ALA A 155 -14.28 -7.58 -4.09
N ARG A 156 -15.18 -7.77 -3.11
CA ARG A 156 -16.01 -8.99 -2.99
C ARG A 156 -17.22 -9.00 -3.93
N LEU A 157 -17.76 -7.82 -4.25
CA LEU A 157 -18.86 -7.67 -5.22
C LEU A 157 -18.37 -7.75 -6.67
N ASP A 158 -17.11 -7.38 -6.91
CA ASP A 158 -16.48 -7.51 -8.21
C ASP A 158 -16.48 -8.97 -8.66
N THR A 159 -17.11 -9.24 -9.81
CA THR A 159 -17.22 -10.57 -10.40
C THR A 159 -16.10 -10.88 -11.38
N ASP A 160 -15.23 -9.92 -11.72
CA ASP A 160 -14.11 -10.14 -12.63
C ASP A 160 -13.10 -11.13 -12.03
N ARG A 161 -12.80 -12.19 -12.76
CA ARG A 161 -11.86 -13.26 -12.37
C ARG A 161 -10.53 -13.17 -13.11
N ALA A 162 -10.27 -12.06 -13.80
CA ALA A 162 -8.95 -11.78 -14.32
C ALA A 162 -7.92 -11.76 -13.17
N PRO A 163 -6.69 -12.27 -13.38
CA PRO A 163 -5.68 -12.31 -12.34
C PRO A 163 -5.41 -10.95 -11.66
N ALA A 164 -5.53 -9.85 -12.40
CA ALA A 164 -5.36 -8.52 -11.85
C ALA A 164 -6.45 -8.13 -10.83
N ALA A 165 -7.70 -8.55 -11.04
CA ALA A 165 -8.76 -8.32 -10.09
C ALA A 165 -8.51 -9.11 -8.79
N ASP A 166 -8.02 -10.35 -8.91
CA ASP A 166 -7.64 -11.17 -7.75
C ASP A 166 -6.40 -10.61 -7.01
N LEU A 167 -5.37 -10.15 -7.71
CA LEU A 167 -4.25 -9.43 -7.09
C LEU A 167 -4.74 -8.20 -6.31
N GLN A 168 -5.72 -7.47 -6.85
CA GLN A 168 -6.32 -6.34 -6.17
C GLN A 168 -7.09 -6.76 -4.91
N ARG A 169 -7.84 -7.87 -4.96
CA ARG A 169 -8.52 -8.46 -3.78
C ARG A 169 -7.53 -8.79 -2.68
N VAL A 170 -6.42 -9.45 -3.02
CA VAL A 170 -5.33 -9.79 -2.09
C VAL A 170 -4.81 -8.52 -1.40
N LEU A 171 -4.46 -7.49 -2.17
CA LEU A 171 -3.93 -6.24 -1.63
C LEU A 171 -4.90 -5.51 -0.71
N VAL A 172 -6.18 -5.43 -1.08
CA VAL A 172 -7.21 -4.78 -0.28
C VAL A 172 -7.38 -5.47 1.07
N ALA A 173 -7.47 -6.79 1.07
CA ALA A 173 -7.63 -7.56 2.29
C ALA A 173 -6.39 -7.49 3.19
N ALA A 174 -5.19 -7.61 2.63
CA ALA A 174 -3.96 -7.45 3.40
C ALA A 174 -3.92 -6.08 4.09
N ASN A 175 -4.22 -4.99 3.36
CA ASN A 175 -4.24 -3.64 3.94
C ASN A 175 -5.33 -3.48 5.01
N LEU A 176 -6.54 -3.96 4.77
CA LEU A 176 -7.63 -3.91 5.76
C LEU A 176 -7.24 -4.65 7.05
N SER A 177 -6.70 -5.87 6.94
CA SER A 177 -6.26 -6.64 8.10
C SER A 177 -5.17 -5.92 8.91
N LEU A 178 -4.17 -5.34 8.23
CA LEU A 178 -3.10 -4.57 8.87
C LEU A 178 -3.60 -3.34 9.64
N VAL A 179 -4.73 -2.75 9.25
CA VAL A 179 -5.34 -1.62 9.99
C VAL A 179 -6.27 -2.12 11.09
N LEU A 180 -7.07 -3.17 10.82
CA LEU A 180 -7.99 -3.75 11.80
C LEU A 180 -7.28 -4.18 13.08
N ARG A 181 -6.10 -4.79 12.96
CA ARG A 181 -5.29 -5.17 14.13
C ARG A 181 -4.88 -3.96 14.99
N ARG A 182 -4.56 -2.82 14.37
CA ARG A 182 -4.16 -1.60 15.08
C ARG A 182 -5.31 -0.95 15.85
N VAL A 183 -6.55 -1.19 15.44
CA VAL A 183 -7.74 -0.74 16.17
C VAL A 183 -8.31 -1.81 17.11
N GLY A 184 -7.61 -2.93 17.29
CA GLY A 184 -8.01 -4.02 18.20
C GLY A 184 -9.08 -4.96 17.63
N ALA A 185 -9.46 -4.83 16.35
CA ALA A 185 -10.41 -5.73 15.70
C ALA A 185 -9.71 -7.01 15.21
N VAL A 186 -9.09 -7.73 16.13
CA VAL A 186 -8.15 -8.84 15.85
C VAL A 186 -8.83 -10.01 15.14
N ASP A 187 -10.02 -10.42 15.58
CA ASP A 187 -10.74 -11.54 14.96
C ASP A 187 -11.10 -11.26 13.49
N GLU A 188 -11.57 -10.05 13.20
CA GLU A 188 -11.86 -9.61 11.82
C GLU A 188 -10.56 -9.53 11.00
N ALA A 189 -9.46 -9.04 11.59
CA ALA A 189 -8.16 -8.99 10.94
C ALA A 189 -7.68 -10.38 10.50
N VAL A 190 -7.87 -11.40 11.35
CA VAL A 190 -7.53 -12.80 11.01
C VAL A 190 -8.40 -13.32 9.88
N GLN A 191 -9.71 -13.10 9.93
CA GLN A 191 -10.63 -13.54 8.87
C GLN A 191 -10.28 -12.92 7.51
N VAL A 192 -10.04 -11.60 7.49
CA VAL A 192 -9.68 -10.87 6.27
C VAL A 192 -8.33 -11.32 5.72
N ALA A 193 -7.31 -11.52 6.58
CA ALA A 193 -6.00 -11.99 6.14
C ALA A 193 -6.03 -13.42 5.59
N ARG A 194 -6.81 -14.32 6.21
CA ARG A 194 -7.01 -15.68 5.70
C ARG A 194 -7.63 -15.64 4.31
N TRP A 195 -8.63 -14.79 4.10
CA TRP A 195 -9.23 -14.60 2.78
C TRP A 195 -8.20 -14.10 1.75
N ALA A 196 -7.32 -13.16 2.11
CA ALA A 196 -6.25 -12.70 1.23
C ALA A 196 -5.36 -13.86 0.76
N VAL A 197 -4.90 -14.71 1.68
CA VAL A 197 -4.10 -15.90 1.36
C VAL A 197 -4.88 -16.93 0.55
N THR A 198 -6.19 -17.09 0.79
CA THR A 198 -7.03 -17.99 -0.02
C THR A 198 -7.16 -17.51 -1.47
N VAL A 199 -7.37 -16.21 -1.68
CA VAL A 199 -7.43 -15.63 -3.04
C VAL A 199 -6.09 -15.78 -3.74
N ASP A 200 -4.99 -15.46 -3.05
CA ASP A 200 -3.64 -15.56 -3.59
C ASP A 200 -3.27 -16.98 -4.03
N ARG A 201 -3.62 -18.00 -3.22
CA ARG A 201 -3.43 -19.42 -3.59
C ARG A 201 -4.20 -19.86 -4.83
N GLY A 202 -5.22 -19.10 -5.23
CA GLY A 202 -5.97 -19.33 -6.47
C GLY A 202 -5.27 -18.77 -7.71
N LEU A 203 -4.24 -17.94 -7.57
CA LEU A 203 -3.47 -17.37 -8.66
C LEU A 203 -2.38 -18.34 -9.14
N ASP A 204 -2.23 -18.49 -10.46
CA ASP A 204 -1.03 -19.13 -11.02
C ASP A 204 0.08 -18.08 -11.20
N HIS A 205 0.94 -17.96 -10.20
CA HIS A 205 2.03 -16.98 -10.22
C HIS A 205 3.09 -17.23 -11.30
N ARG A 206 3.11 -18.40 -11.95
CA ARG A 206 4.07 -18.70 -13.03
C ARG A 206 3.78 -17.89 -14.29
N ASP A 207 2.52 -17.51 -14.49
CA ASP A 207 2.06 -16.74 -15.64
C ASP A 207 2.00 -15.22 -15.34
N LEU A 208 2.39 -14.82 -14.12
CA LEU A 208 2.37 -13.44 -13.68
C LEU A 208 3.78 -12.85 -13.62
N PRO A 209 3.95 -11.55 -13.88
CA PRO A 209 5.22 -10.88 -13.65
C PRO A 209 5.71 -11.05 -12.21
N ALA A 210 7.01 -11.28 -12.02
CA ALA A 210 7.60 -11.57 -10.71
C ALA A 210 7.21 -10.55 -9.62
N TYR A 211 7.16 -9.26 -9.95
CA TYR A 211 6.80 -8.20 -8.99
C TYR A 211 5.42 -8.39 -8.33
N THR A 212 4.51 -9.15 -8.96
CA THR A 212 3.18 -9.44 -8.41
C THR A 212 3.24 -10.31 -7.16
N GLY A 213 4.33 -11.05 -6.93
CA GLY A 213 4.58 -11.81 -5.70
C GLY A 213 4.67 -10.95 -4.44
N ALA A 214 4.83 -9.63 -4.59
CA ALA A 214 4.69 -8.70 -3.46
C ALA A 214 3.29 -8.82 -2.80
N GLY A 215 2.24 -9.10 -3.58
CA GLY A 215 0.89 -9.34 -3.08
C GLY A 215 0.83 -10.54 -2.13
N THR A 216 1.39 -11.67 -2.55
CA THR A 216 1.56 -12.88 -1.73
C THR A 216 2.27 -12.56 -0.42
N ALA A 217 3.43 -11.89 -0.49
CA ALA A 217 4.20 -11.56 0.69
C ALA A 217 3.42 -10.66 1.67
N TYR A 218 2.66 -9.68 1.16
CA TYR A 218 1.81 -8.82 1.98
C TYR A 218 0.61 -9.56 2.60
N ALA A 219 0.01 -10.53 1.90
CA ALA A 219 -1.06 -11.35 2.46
C ALA A 219 -0.55 -12.23 3.60
N HIS A 220 0.60 -12.87 3.40
CA HIS A 220 1.25 -13.68 4.44
C HIS A 220 1.74 -12.83 5.62
N LEU A 221 2.26 -11.64 5.37
CA LEU A 221 2.59 -10.65 6.41
C LEU A 221 1.36 -10.31 7.26
N ALA A 222 0.26 -9.94 6.62
CA ALA A 222 -0.98 -9.57 7.31
C ALA A 222 -1.50 -10.74 8.15
N LEU A 223 -1.46 -11.96 7.60
CA LEU A 223 -1.85 -13.17 8.31
C LEU A 223 -0.97 -13.44 9.53
N ALA A 224 0.35 -13.42 9.37
CA ALA A 224 1.30 -13.67 10.45
C ALA A 224 1.06 -12.74 11.64
N LEU A 225 0.93 -11.46 11.33
CA LEU A 225 0.65 -10.41 12.28
C LEU A 225 -0.71 -10.62 12.94
N ALA A 226 -1.80 -10.79 12.19
CA ALA A 226 -3.12 -11.00 12.77
C ALA A 226 -3.20 -12.25 13.66
N LEU A 227 -2.60 -13.38 13.24
CA LEU A 227 -2.52 -14.60 14.05
C LEU A 227 -1.77 -14.35 15.36
N THR A 228 -0.62 -13.68 15.31
CA THR A 228 0.21 -13.43 16.50
C THR A 228 -0.52 -12.55 17.51
N ASP A 229 -1.26 -11.51 17.07
CA ASP A 229 -2.08 -10.69 17.97
C ASP A 229 -3.26 -11.47 18.57
N ALA A 230 -3.77 -12.48 17.85
CA ALA A 230 -4.81 -13.39 18.34
C ALA A 230 -4.27 -14.47 19.29
N GLY A 231 -2.97 -14.45 19.62
CA GLY A 231 -2.31 -15.49 20.41
C GLY A 231 -2.14 -16.82 19.67
N GLN A 232 -2.28 -16.82 18.34
CA GLN A 232 -2.08 -17.98 17.46
C GLN A 232 -0.67 -17.96 16.88
N ASP A 233 -0.20 -19.11 16.37
CA ASP A 233 1.13 -19.21 15.78
C ASP A 233 1.18 -18.56 14.38
N GLY A 234 1.77 -17.36 14.31
CA GLY A 234 2.00 -16.63 13.06
C GLY A 234 3.32 -16.95 12.35
N ARG A 235 4.18 -17.81 12.91
CA ARG A 235 5.57 -17.98 12.44
C ARG A 235 5.66 -18.51 11.01
N ALA A 236 4.86 -19.51 10.67
CA ALA A 236 4.85 -20.08 9.32
C ALA A 236 4.49 -19.02 8.26
N ALA A 237 3.48 -18.17 8.54
CA ALA A 237 3.10 -17.11 7.62
C ALA A 237 4.17 -15.99 7.56
N ALA A 238 4.84 -15.68 8.67
CA ALA A 238 5.92 -14.69 8.67
C ALA A 238 7.12 -15.15 7.85
N GLU A 239 7.47 -16.43 7.98
CA GLU A 239 8.56 -17.05 7.24
C GLU A 239 8.27 -17.11 5.74
N GLU A 240 7.04 -17.47 5.35
CA GLU A 240 6.60 -17.42 3.95
C GLU A 240 6.77 -16.00 3.37
N ALA A 241 6.27 -14.98 4.08
CA ALA A 241 6.42 -13.58 3.65
C ALA A 241 7.90 -13.19 3.47
N ARG A 242 8.77 -13.63 4.38
CA ARG A 242 10.21 -13.38 4.32
C ARG A 242 10.86 -14.07 3.12
N GLN A 243 10.52 -15.33 2.86
CA GLN A 243 11.05 -16.10 1.73
C GLN A 243 10.62 -15.52 0.39
N VAL A 244 9.36 -15.12 0.25
CA VAL A 244 8.88 -14.47 -0.97
C VAL A 244 9.64 -13.16 -1.22
N TRP A 245 9.78 -12.30 -0.20
CA TRP A 245 10.57 -11.06 -0.35
C TRP A 245 12.04 -11.33 -0.67
N GLN A 246 12.64 -12.36 -0.08
CA GLN A 246 14.00 -12.77 -0.40
C GLN A 246 14.12 -13.14 -1.89
N THR A 247 13.25 -14.02 -2.39
CA THR A 247 13.22 -14.41 -3.80
C THR A 247 13.02 -13.23 -4.73
N LEU A 248 12.13 -12.30 -4.38
CA LEU A 248 11.87 -11.09 -5.16
C LEU A 248 13.08 -10.17 -5.24
N THR A 249 13.84 -10.04 -4.15
CA THR A 249 15.06 -9.23 -4.11
C THR A 249 16.23 -9.91 -4.82
N GLU A 250 16.45 -11.20 -4.58
CA GLU A 250 17.51 -11.98 -5.24
C GLU A 250 17.27 -12.10 -6.75
N GLY A 251 16.01 -12.19 -7.17
CA GLY A 251 15.59 -12.19 -8.57
C GLY A 251 15.60 -10.80 -9.23
N GLY A 252 15.94 -9.74 -8.51
CA GLY A 252 16.03 -8.38 -9.04
C GLY A 252 14.68 -7.71 -9.37
N ALA A 253 13.55 -8.26 -8.88
CA ALA A 253 12.24 -7.64 -9.06
C ALA A 253 12.08 -6.37 -8.21
N PHE A 254 12.81 -6.30 -7.09
CA PHE A 254 12.91 -5.12 -6.23
C PHE A 254 14.31 -5.04 -5.62
N THR A 255 14.81 -3.84 -5.35
CA THR A 255 16.01 -3.69 -4.50
C THR A 255 15.62 -3.47 -3.04
N GLU A 256 16.46 -3.88 -2.09
CA GLU A 256 16.18 -3.65 -0.64
C GLU A 256 16.03 -2.17 -0.29
N ASP A 257 16.59 -1.28 -1.11
CA ASP A 257 16.51 0.16 -0.94
C ASP A 257 15.18 0.74 -1.44
N GLU A 258 14.42 0.01 -2.25
CA GLU A 258 13.21 0.51 -2.92
C GLU A 258 11.92 -0.01 -2.31
N THR A 259 11.98 -1.05 -1.50
CA THR A 259 10.78 -1.66 -0.94
C THR A 259 10.87 -1.75 0.58
N ASP A 260 9.78 -1.41 1.22
CA ASP A 260 9.57 -1.62 2.65
C ASP A 260 9.24 -3.08 2.98
N GLY A 261 8.90 -3.89 1.97
CA GLY A 261 8.50 -5.29 2.08
C GLY A 261 9.44 -6.17 2.91
N PRO A 262 10.75 -6.24 2.59
CA PRO A 262 11.73 -7.02 3.37
C PRO A 262 11.81 -6.57 4.83
N ALA A 263 11.70 -5.26 5.11
CA ALA A 263 11.70 -4.73 6.48
C ALA A 263 10.45 -5.18 7.24
N TYR A 264 9.28 -5.12 6.61
CA TYR A 264 8.03 -5.63 7.17
C TYR A 264 8.07 -7.14 7.45
N ALA A 265 8.59 -7.94 6.53
CA ALA A 265 8.68 -9.39 6.72
C ALA A 265 9.60 -9.76 7.89
N ARG A 266 10.76 -9.09 8.00
CA ARG A 266 11.66 -9.24 9.15
C ARG A 266 10.98 -8.82 10.46
N TYR A 267 10.23 -7.72 10.46
CA TYR A 267 9.46 -7.28 11.63
C TYR A 267 8.42 -8.31 12.05
N ALA A 268 7.61 -8.84 11.12
CA ALA A 268 6.60 -9.83 11.45
C ALA A 268 7.19 -11.16 11.94
N LEU A 269 8.31 -11.59 11.36
CA LEU A 269 9.01 -12.79 11.83
C LEU A 269 9.58 -12.58 13.23
N ALA A 270 10.20 -11.43 13.50
CA ALA A 270 10.65 -11.07 14.85
C ALA A 270 9.49 -11.07 15.85
N TYR A 271 8.35 -10.50 15.47
CA TYR A 271 7.17 -10.42 16.33
C TYR A 271 6.59 -11.80 16.64
N ALA A 272 6.52 -12.68 15.65
CA ALA A 272 6.03 -14.05 15.81
C ALA A 272 7.00 -14.97 16.58
N LEU A 273 8.32 -14.76 16.44
CA LEU A 273 9.34 -15.54 17.14
C LEU A 273 9.53 -15.14 18.60
N ARG A 274 9.14 -13.92 18.99
CA ARG A 274 9.37 -13.35 20.34
C ARG A 274 9.09 -14.33 21.49
N PRO A 275 8.00 -15.13 21.51
CA PRO A 275 7.72 -16.05 22.61
C PRO A 275 8.58 -17.32 22.62
N SER A 276 9.05 -17.78 21.46
CA SER A 276 9.70 -19.10 21.31
C SER A 276 11.22 -19.03 21.14
N ASP A 277 11.72 -17.98 20.48
CA ASP A 277 13.14 -17.77 20.22
C ASP A 277 13.47 -16.26 20.28
N PRO A 278 13.69 -15.72 21.50
CA PRO A 278 13.98 -14.30 21.68
C PRO A 278 15.28 -13.84 21.01
N ALA A 279 16.26 -14.75 20.83
CA ALA A 279 17.54 -14.43 20.21
C ALA A 279 17.38 -14.23 18.70
N ALA A 280 16.73 -15.17 18.01
CA ALA A 280 16.40 -15.03 16.59
C ALA A 280 15.45 -13.83 16.37
N ALA A 281 14.46 -13.66 17.24
CA ALA A 281 13.57 -12.51 17.20
C ALA A 281 14.34 -11.17 17.28
N ALA A 282 15.33 -11.06 18.18
CA ALA A 282 16.14 -9.85 18.33
C ALA A 282 16.98 -9.55 17.08
N ALA A 283 17.55 -10.57 16.44
CA ALA A 283 18.29 -10.39 15.19
C ALA A 283 17.40 -9.83 14.07
N HIS A 284 16.21 -10.42 13.87
CA HIS A 284 15.25 -9.95 12.88
C HIS A 284 14.70 -8.54 13.20
N ALA A 285 14.42 -8.26 14.48
CA ALA A 285 13.92 -6.94 14.91
C ALA A 285 14.95 -5.83 14.62
N ARG A 286 16.24 -6.07 14.90
CA ARG A 286 17.31 -5.11 14.59
C ARG A 286 17.48 -4.90 13.09
N ALA A 287 17.40 -5.96 12.29
CA ALA A 287 17.47 -5.83 10.83
C ALA A 287 16.29 -5.00 10.28
N ALA A 288 15.08 -5.21 10.81
CA ALA A 288 13.92 -4.40 10.46
C ALA A 288 14.07 -2.93 10.90
N GLU A 289 14.56 -2.68 12.13
CA GLU A 289 14.83 -1.33 12.63
C GLU A 289 15.80 -0.57 11.72
N ILE A 290 16.93 -1.18 11.36
CA ILE A 290 17.94 -0.58 10.47
C ILE A 290 17.31 -0.23 9.11
N ALA A 291 16.53 -1.15 8.53
CA ALA A 291 15.87 -0.91 7.26
C ALA A 291 14.83 0.23 7.35
N PHE A 292 13.98 0.22 8.37
CA PHE A 292 13.02 1.31 8.59
C PHE A 292 13.69 2.65 8.90
N ALA A 293 14.85 2.67 9.56
CA ALA A 293 15.60 3.89 9.80
C ALA A 293 16.10 4.52 8.48
N ARG A 294 16.60 3.68 7.54
CA ARG A 294 17.01 4.13 6.20
C ARG A 294 15.82 4.67 5.41
N LEU A 295 14.69 3.95 5.41
CA LEU A 295 13.47 4.36 4.73
C LEU A 295 12.90 5.67 5.31
N HIS A 296 12.89 5.79 6.64
CA HIS A 296 12.49 6.99 7.35
C HIS A 296 13.36 8.19 7.02
N ALA A 297 14.68 8.02 6.87
CA ALA A 297 15.57 9.11 6.47
C ALA A 297 15.20 9.70 5.08
N ARG A 298 14.60 8.90 4.19
CA ARG A 298 14.17 9.34 2.85
C ARG A 298 12.76 9.92 2.85
N VAL A 299 11.81 9.23 3.51
CA VAL A 299 10.39 9.62 3.54
C VAL A 299 9.85 9.54 4.98
N PRO A 300 10.18 10.52 5.85
CA PRO A 300 9.85 10.45 7.28
C PRO A 300 8.37 10.23 7.56
N ALA A 301 7.51 10.96 6.83
CA ALA A 301 6.06 10.93 7.01
C ALA A 301 5.45 9.54 6.84
N ARG A 302 6.08 8.65 6.05
CA ARG A 302 5.59 7.31 5.77
C ARG A 302 6.04 6.28 6.80
N TYR A 303 7.26 6.41 7.29
CA TYR A 303 7.92 5.35 8.05
C TYR A 303 8.11 5.65 9.54
N ALA A 304 7.73 6.84 10.01
CA ALA A 304 7.90 7.23 11.42
C ALA A 304 7.27 6.23 12.40
N ARG A 305 6.01 5.83 12.16
CA ARG A 305 5.33 4.83 12.98
C ARG A 305 6.04 3.47 12.94
N ARG A 306 6.51 3.04 11.77
CA ARG A 306 7.15 1.72 11.59
C ARG A 306 8.49 1.62 12.27
N LEU A 307 9.29 2.68 12.17
CA LEU A 307 10.54 2.80 12.91
C LEU A 307 10.29 2.74 14.42
N ALA A 308 9.30 3.48 14.92
CA ALA A 308 8.95 3.46 16.35
C ALA A 308 8.50 2.06 16.82
N GLU A 309 7.68 1.36 16.04
CA GLU A 309 7.26 -0.01 16.34
C GLU A 309 8.43 -1.00 16.36
N ALA A 310 9.37 -0.89 15.41
CA ALA A 310 10.57 -1.74 15.37
C ALA A 310 11.50 -1.46 16.56
N GLN A 311 11.70 -0.18 16.91
CA GLN A 311 12.48 0.23 18.08
C GLN A 311 11.88 -0.28 19.39
N GLU A 312 10.55 -0.23 19.53
CA GLU A 312 9.86 -0.80 20.68
C GLU A 312 10.07 -2.32 20.76
N LEU A 313 9.95 -3.03 19.63
CA LEU A 313 10.19 -4.47 19.59
C LEU A 313 11.62 -4.81 20.02
N VAL A 314 12.63 -4.11 19.51
CA VAL A 314 14.04 -4.30 19.90
C VAL A 314 14.25 -4.04 21.40
N ARG A 315 13.66 -2.96 21.94
CA ARG A 315 13.74 -2.66 23.37
C ARG A 315 13.09 -3.76 24.22
N SER A 316 11.91 -4.24 23.84
CA SER A 316 11.20 -5.30 24.56
C SER A 316 12.00 -6.61 24.60
N LEU A 317 12.63 -6.99 23.49
CA LEU A 317 13.46 -8.19 23.38
C LEU A 317 14.77 -8.06 24.18
N SER A 318 15.36 -6.87 24.20
CA SER A 318 16.56 -6.61 25.01
C SER A 318 16.28 -6.67 26.51
N ALA A 319 15.11 -6.19 26.95
CA ALA A 319 14.65 -6.32 28.33
C ALA A 319 14.43 -7.79 28.73
N LEU A 320 13.87 -8.62 27.84
CA LEU A 320 13.71 -10.05 28.10
C LEU A 320 15.05 -10.77 28.26
N ALA A 321 16.06 -10.41 27.46
CA ALA A 321 17.41 -10.97 27.56
C ALA A 321 18.17 -10.51 28.83
N GLY A 322 17.87 -9.31 29.35
CA GLY A 322 18.47 -8.77 30.57
C GLY A 322 17.78 -9.16 31.88
N THR A 323 16.61 -9.82 31.82
CA THR A 323 15.89 -10.27 33.01
C THR A 323 16.40 -11.65 33.40
N PRO A 324 17.08 -11.84 34.55
CA PRO A 324 17.48 -13.18 35.00
C PRO A 324 16.23 -14.06 35.17
N PRO A 325 16.30 -15.38 34.89
CA PRO A 325 15.15 -16.26 35.05
C PRO A 325 14.64 -16.15 36.48
N ARG A 326 13.33 -15.86 36.63
CA ARG A 326 12.68 -15.91 37.93
C ARG A 326 12.87 -17.32 38.47
N SER A 327 13.65 -17.42 39.54
CA SER A 327 13.90 -18.66 40.24
C SER A 327 12.56 -19.21 40.73
N PRO A 328 12.22 -20.48 40.44
CA PRO A 328 11.02 -21.11 40.99
C PRO A 328 11.34 -21.59 42.41
N TRP A 329 11.42 -20.65 43.35
CA TRP A 329 11.40 -20.94 44.78
C TRP A 329 10.34 -20.07 45.43
#